data_AF-A0AAV7SKS5-F1
#
_entry.id   AF-A0AAV7SKS5-F1
#
_cell.length_a   1.000
_cell.length_b   1.000
_cell.length_c   1.000
_cell.angle_alpha   90.00
_cell.angle_beta   90.00
_cell.angle_gamma   90.00
#
_symmetry.space_group_name_H-M   'P 1'
#
loop_
_entity.id
_entity.type
_entity.pdbx_description
1 polymer ?
#
loop_
_entity_poly.entity_id
_entity_poly.type
_entity_poly.pdbx_seq_one_letter_code
_entity_poly.pdbx_strand_id
1 'polypeptide(L)'
;MPLEIQEAMHALATGKAPEPDGLPIEFYKTYISLLAPHQQALCEEALRTACLPASMREALLSSIPKQGKDPTTMGTYRLLALLNFNYKNIG
;
A
#
# COMPACT_ATOMS: atom_id res chain seq x y z
N MET A 1 -1.64 11.14 -9.38
CA MET A 1 -1.78 10.49 -10.71
C MET A 1 -1.90 8.99 -10.49
N PRO A 2 -2.92 8.29 -11.03
CA PRO A 2 -3.13 6.88 -10.70
C PRO A 2 -2.06 6.00 -11.37
N LEU A 3 -1.47 6.52 -12.46
CA LEU A 3 -0.40 5.88 -13.21
C LEU A 3 0.87 5.67 -12.38
N GLU A 4 1.32 6.67 -11.60
CA GLU A 4 2.52 6.54 -10.76
C GLU A 4 2.35 5.43 -9.71
N ILE A 5 1.13 5.28 -9.18
CA ILE A 5 0.78 4.23 -8.20
C ILE A 5 0.79 2.85 -8.88
N GLN A 6 0.24 2.76 -10.08
CA GLN A 6 0.28 1.53 -10.88
C GLN A 6 1.70 1.13 -11.24
N GLU A 7 2.52 2.06 -11.73
CA GLU A 7 3.92 1.82 -12.07
C GLU A 7 4.73 1.38 -10.86
N ALA A 8 4.56 2.05 -9.71
CA ALA A 8 5.21 1.67 -8.46
C ALA A 8 4.81 0.25 -8.02
N MET A 9 3.53 -0.13 -8.18
CA MET A 9 3.05 -1.48 -7.90
C MET A 9 3.65 -2.52 -8.86
N HIS A 10 3.69 -2.23 -10.15
CA HIS A 10 4.26 -3.13 -11.14
C HIS A 10 5.77 -3.33 -10.93
N ALA A 11 6.49 -2.32 -10.44
CA ALA A 11 7.90 -2.37 -10.09
C ALA A 11 8.21 -3.24 -8.84
N LEU A 12 7.22 -3.63 -8.05
CA LEU A 12 7.44 -4.50 -6.90
C LEU A 12 7.82 -5.93 -7.34
N ALA A 13 8.81 -6.53 -6.67
CA ALA A 13 9.22 -7.89 -6.97
C ALA A 13 8.14 -8.92 -6.60
N THR A 14 7.81 -9.82 -7.53
CA THR A 14 6.90 -10.97 -7.37
C THR A 14 7.56 -12.15 -6.66
N GLY A 15 6.78 -13.05 -6.08
CA GLY A 15 7.29 -14.26 -5.41
C GLY A 15 7.90 -14.05 -4.01
N LYS A 16 7.67 -12.90 -3.37
CA LYS A 16 7.97 -12.72 -1.94
C LYS A 16 6.91 -13.38 -1.07
N ALA A 17 7.29 -13.75 0.16
CA ALA A 17 6.38 -14.35 1.13
C ALA A 17 5.09 -13.52 1.27
N PRO A 18 3.91 -14.16 1.43
CA PRO A 18 2.65 -13.46 1.57
C PRO A 18 2.72 -12.43 2.71
N GLU A 19 2.04 -11.31 2.51
CA GLU A 19 1.94 -10.24 3.49
C GLU A 19 1.19 -10.73 4.75
N PRO A 20 1.19 -9.98 5.87
CA PRO A 20 0.52 -10.39 7.12
C PRO A 20 -0.98 -10.70 6.97
N ASP A 21 -1.60 -10.24 5.88
CA ASP A 21 -2.98 -10.50 5.47
C ASP A 21 -3.15 -11.80 4.65
N GLY A 22 -2.05 -12.49 4.31
CA GLY A 22 -2.04 -13.71 3.52
C GLY A 22 -2.19 -13.48 2.01
N LEU A 23 -2.21 -12.22 1.53
CA LEU A 23 -2.37 -11.93 0.11
C LEU A 23 -1.01 -11.85 -0.60
N PRO A 24 -0.88 -12.48 -1.78
CA PRO A 24 0.34 -12.40 -2.57
C PRO A 24 0.43 -11.05 -3.28
N ILE A 25 1.64 -10.58 -3.60
CA ILE A 25 1.82 -9.28 -4.26
C ILE A 25 1.17 -9.22 -5.65
N GLU A 26 1.04 -10.38 -6.28
CA GLU A 26 0.33 -10.64 -7.52
C GLU A 26 -1.14 -10.24 -7.43
N PHE A 27 -1.79 -10.45 -6.27
CA PHE A 27 -3.16 -9.99 -6.04
C PHE A 27 -3.25 -8.47 -6.23
N TYR A 28 -2.37 -7.72 -5.57
CA TYR A 28 -2.37 -6.26 -5.69
C TYR A 28 -2.07 -5.80 -7.11
N LYS A 29 -1.12 -6.45 -7.80
CA LYS A 29 -0.85 -6.16 -9.23
C LYS A 29 -2.07 -6.41 -10.11
N THR A 30 -2.87 -7.44 -9.84
CA THR A 30 -4.09 -7.73 -10.60
C THR A 30 -5.17 -6.68 -10.35
N TYR A 31 -5.33 -6.23 -9.10
CA TYR A 31 -6.40 -5.30 -8.73
C TYR A 31 -5.96 -3.83 -8.67
N ILE A 32 -4.71 -3.51 -9.01
CA ILE A 32 -4.17 -2.14 -8.89
C ILE A 32 -4.96 -1.13 -9.73
N SER A 33 -5.53 -1.54 -10.86
CA SER A 33 -6.38 -0.66 -11.68
C SER A 33 -7.64 -0.21 -10.95
N LEU A 34 -8.18 -1.06 -10.07
CA LEU A 34 -9.32 -0.73 -9.22
C LEU A 34 -8.88 0.05 -7.98
N LEU A 35 -7.73 -0.29 -7.40
CA LEU A 35 -7.25 0.31 -6.15
C LEU A 35 -6.61 1.70 -6.35
N ALA A 36 -5.95 1.95 -7.49
CA ALA A 36 -5.17 3.17 -7.74
C ALA A 36 -6.00 4.47 -7.66
N PRO A 37 -7.24 4.56 -8.21
CA PRO A 37 -8.08 5.74 -8.03
C PRO A 37 -8.38 6.06 -6.56
N HIS A 38 -8.67 5.03 -5.76
CA HIS A 38 -8.92 5.20 -4.32
C HIS A 38 -7.65 5.61 -3.56
N GLN A 39 -6.50 5.06 -3.94
CA GLN A 39 -5.23 5.47 -3.34
C GLN A 39 -4.87 6.91 -3.68
N GLN A 40 -5.12 7.33 -4.91
CA GLN A 40 -4.93 8.71 -5.31
C GLN A 40 -5.83 9.65 -4.52
N ALA A 41 -7.13 9.38 -4.44
CA ALA A 41 -8.08 10.23 -3.71
C ALA A 41 -7.67 10.37 -2.23
N LEU A 42 -7.16 9.29 -1.63
CA LEU A 42 -6.69 9.30 -0.26
C LEU A 42 -5.37 10.07 -0.09
N CYS A 43 -4.44 9.94 -1.04
CA CYS A 43 -3.22 10.75 -1.07
C CYS A 43 -3.55 12.24 -1.26
N GLU A 44 -4.48 12.59 -2.14
CA GLU A 44 -4.94 13.97 -2.35
C GLU A 44 -5.56 14.54 -1.07
N GLU A 45 -6.42 13.77 -0.41
CA GLU A 45 -7.03 14.15 0.87
C GLU A 45 -5.97 14.31 1.97
N ALA A 46 -4.98 13.43 2.02
CA ALA A 46 -3.90 13.51 2.99
C ALA A 46 -2.96 14.68 2.72
N LEU A 47 -2.70 15.01 1.46
CA LEU A 47 -1.95 16.22 1.08
C LEU A 47 -2.75 17.48 1.43
N ARG A 48 -4.06 17.49 1.21
CA ARG A 48 -4.96 18.60 1.53
C ARG A 48 -5.07 18.86 3.02
N THR A 49 -5.15 17.81 3.83
CA THR A 49 -5.33 17.89 5.29
C THR A 49 -4.01 17.81 6.06
N ALA A 50 -2.89 17.57 5.36
CA ALA A 50 -1.59 17.21 5.94
C ALA A 50 -1.67 16.01 6.91
N CYS A 51 -2.69 15.16 6.78
CA CYS A 51 -2.98 14.07 7.70
C CYS A 51 -3.50 12.83 6.97
N LEU A 52 -2.89 11.67 7.22
CA LEU A 52 -3.46 10.40 6.78
C LEU A 52 -4.60 10.00 7.73
N PRO A 53 -5.63 9.29 7.25
CA PRO A 53 -6.65 8.71 8.12
C PRO A 53 -6.02 7.91 9.26
N ALA A 54 -6.60 7.98 10.46
CA ALA A 54 -6.02 7.39 11.68
C ALA A 54 -5.74 5.89 11.53
N SER A 55 -6.68 5.16 10.94
CA SER A 55 -6.58 3.75 10.57
C SER A 55 -5.40 3.44 9.65
N MET A 56 -5.08 4.37 8.73
CA MET A 56 -3.96 4.20 7.81
C MET A 56 -2.64 4.51 8.49
N ARG A 57 -2.61 5.52 9.37
CA ARG A 57 -1.46 5.79 10.23
C ARG A 57 -1.14 4.59 11.14
N GLU A 58 -2.15 3.93 11.68
CA GLU A 58 -2.00 2.69 12.45
C GLU A 58 -1.46 1.54 11.59
N ALA A 59 -2.03 1.33 10.39
CA ALA A 59 -1.53 0.32 9.45
C ALA A 59 -0.06 0.57 9.06
N LEU A 60 0.29 1.82 8.76
CA LEU A 60 1.65 2.28 8.46
C LEU A 60 2.64 2.01 9.61
N LEU A 61 2.22 2.30 10.84
CA LEU A 61 3.05 2.07 12.04
C LEU A 61 3.19 0.58 12.36
N SER A 62 2.16 -0.22 12.09
CA SER A 62 2.24 -1.68 12.24
C SER A 62 3.10 -2.36 11.17
N SER A 63 3.25 -1.72 10.00
CA SER A 63 4.08 -2.20 8.89
C SER A 63 5.56 -1.83 9.01
N ILE A 64 6.01 -1.30 10.15
CA ILE A 64 7.45 -1.09 10.41
C ILE A 64 8.11 -2.47 10.49
N PRO A 65 9.06 -2.80 9.60
CA PRO A 65 9.76 -4.07 9.64
C PRO A 65 10.57 -4.17 10.93
N LYS A 66 10.53 -5.35 11.54
CA LYS A 66 11.41 -5.70 12.66
C LYS A 66 12.88 -5.50 12.25
N GLN A 67 13.72 -5.10 13.20
CA GLN A 67 15.16 -4.85 12.98
C GLN A 67 15.79 -6.02 12.19
N GLY A 68 16.38 -5.71 11.03
CA GLY A 68 17.08 -6.67 10.18
C GLY A 68 16.55 -6.86 8.76
N LYS A 69 15.44 -6.22 8.36
CA LYS A 69 14.93 -6.24 6.97
C LYS A 69 15.39 -5.02 6.17
N ASP A 70 15.65 -5.23 4.88
CA ASP A 70 16.14 -4.19 3.97
C ASP A 70 15.25 -2.94 3.97
N PRO A 71 15.83 -1.72 3.99
CA PRO A 71 15.07 -0.47 3.95
C PRO A 71 14.33 -0.25 2.62
N THR A 72 14.64 -0.98 1.56
CA THR A 72 13.83 -1.00 0.32
C THR A 72 12.48 -1.69 0.53
N THR A 73 12.40 -2.68 1.43
CA THR A 73 11.15 -3.34 1.79
C THR A 73 10.22 -2.40 2.55
N MET A 74 10.73 -1.44 3.33
CA MET A 74 9.91 -0.43 4.00
C MET A 74 8.99 0.31 3.04
N GLY A 75 9.50 0.75 1.88
CA GLY A 75 8.71 1.45 0.87
C GLY A 75 7.58 0.59 0.30
N THR A 76 7.89 -0.68 0.03
CA THR A 76 6.93 -1.70 -0.41
C THR A 76 5.85 -1.96 0.64
N TYR A 77 6.22 -2.20 1.90
CA TYR A 77 5.28 -2.39 3.02
C TYR A 77 4.36 -1.19 3.21
N ARG A 78 4.89 0.02 2.97
CA ARG A 78 4.14 1.27 3.09
C ARG A 78 3.07 1.39 2.01
N LEU A 79 3.42 1.09 0.75
CA LEU A 79 2.49 1.06 -0.38
C LEU A 79 1.43 -0.04 -0.20
N LEU A 80 1.82 -1.22 0.28
CA LEU A 80 0.93 -2.36 0.51
C LEU A 80 -0.06 -2.11 1.67
N ALA A 81 0.39 -1.54 2.79
CA ALA A 81 -0.50 -1.13 3.88
C ALA A 81 -1.56 -0.13 3.41
N LEU A 82 -1.18 0.76 2.50
CA LEU A 82 -2.05 1.75 1.86
C LEU A 82 -3.09 1.09 0.94
N LEU A 83 -2.74 -0.02 0.29
CA LEU A 83 -3.65 -0.79 -0.57
C LEU A 83 -4.62 -1.63 0.27
N ASN A 84 -4.12 -2.25 1.34
CA ASN A 84 -4.90 -3.06 2.26
C ASN A 84 -5.97 -2.26 2.98
N PHE A 85 -5.64 -1.05 3.41
CA PHE A 85 -6.62 -0.15 3.99
C PHE A 85 -7.77 0.11 2.99
N ASN A 86 -7.47 0.43 1.73
CA ASN A 86 -8.52 0.67 0.74
C ASN A 86 -9.34 -0.58 0.42
N TYR A 87 -8.72 -1.75 0.25
CA TYR A 87 -9.45 -3.01 0.06
C TYR A 87 -10.49 -3.24 1.17
N LYS A 88 -10.10 -3.03 2.43
CA LYS A 88 -10.98 -3.25 3.59
C LYS A 88 -12.15 -2.27 3.67
N ASN A 89 -12.04 -1.10 3.03
CA ASN A 89 -13.08 -0.05 3.02
C ASN A 89 -13.81 0.07 1.67
N ILE A 90 -13.51 -0.80 0.70
CA ILE A 90 -14.23 -0.92 -0.58
C ILE A 90 -15.42 -1.90 -0.46
N GLY A 91 -15.60 -2.55 0.71
CA GLY A 91 -16.75 -3.40 1.05
C GLY A 91 -17.92 -2.62 1.65
#